data_AF-A0AAW8AXH3-F1
#
_entry.id   AF-A0AAW8AXH3-F1
#
_cell.length_a   1.000
_cell.length_b   1.000
_cell.length_c   1.000
_cell.angle_alpha   90.00
_cell.angle_beta   90.00
_cell.angle_gamma   90.00
#
_symmetry.space_group_name_H-M   'P 1'
#
loop_
_entity.id
_entity.type
_entity.pdbx_description
1 polymer ?
#
loop_
_entity_poly.entity_id
_entity_poly.type
_entity_poly.pdbx_seq_one_letter_code
_entity_poly.pdbx_strand_id
1 'polypeptide(L)'
;LIQALQSMNGQLTATLIADEADLTEFADVVPVLEEKAGRLLINGYPTGVEVCDAMVHGGPYPATSDARGTSVGTLAIDRYLRPVCYQNYPQSL
;
A
#
# COMPACT_ATOMS: atom_id res chain seq x y z
N LEU A 1 11.42 12.26 15.44
CA LEU A 1 10.98 11.77 14.12
C LEU A 1 9.68 10.98 14.23
N ILE A 2 9.66 9.84 14.94
CA ILE A 2 8.48 8.96 15.09
C ILE A 2 7.18 9.71 15.42
N GLN A 3 7.20 10.62 16.41
CA GLN A 3 6.01 11.39 16.78
C GLN A 3 5.43 12.22 15.62
N ALA A 4 6.28 12.76 14.74
CA ALA A 4 5.85 13.51 13.57
C ALA A 4 5.28 12.59 12.48
N LEU A 5 5.83 11.39 12.32
CA LEU A 5 5.28 10.39 11.40
C LEU A 5 3.93 9.87 11.88
N GLN A 6 3.79 9.64 13.19
CA GLN A 6 2.53 9.21 13.80
C GLN A 6 1.40 10.22 13.63
N SER A 7 1.70 11.52 13.59
CA SER A 7 0.70 12.56 13.34
C SER A 7 0.32 12.73 11.87
N MET A 8 0.99 12.05 10.94
CA MET A 8 0.59 12.06 9.53
C MET A 8 -0.73 11.33 9.33
N ASN A 9 -1.54 11.86 8.42
CA ASN A 9 -2.69 11.14 7.86
C ASN A 9 -2.22 10.13 6.79
N GLY A 10 -3.12 9.29 6.30
CA GLY A 10 -2.81 8.33 5.24
C GLY A 10 -2.30 8.99 3.95
N GLN A 11 -1.29 8.37 3.33
CA GLN A 11 -0.59 8.81 2.13
C GLN A 11 -0.65 7.74 1.03
N LEU A 12 -0.50 8.17 -0.23
CA LEU A 12 -0.28 7.20 -1.32
C LEU A 12 1.11 6.58 -1.22
N THR A 13 2.10 7.40 -0.85
CA THR A 13 3.50 7.01 -0.79
C THR A 13 4.20 7.60 0.41
N ALA A 14 5.23 6.91 0.92
CA ALA A 14 6.26 7.51 1.73
C ALA A 14 7.65 7.10 1.21
N THR A 15 8.60 8.03 1.25
CA THR A 15 9.96 7.82 0.76
C THR A 15 10.95 8.04 1.89
N LEU A 16 11.89 7.11 2.06
CA LEU A 16 13.09 7.32 2.86
C LEU A 16 14.27 7.63 1.94
N ILE A 17 14.97 8.71 2.22
CA ILE A 17 16.25 9.05 1.60
C ILE A 17 17.31 8.89 2.69
N ALA A 18 18.10 7.83 2.59
CA ALA A 18 18.92 7.33 3.69
C ALA A 18 20.03 6.41 3.16
N ASP A 19 21.15 6.32 3.87
CA ASP A 19 22.14 5.28 3.62
C ASP A 19 21.88 4.00 4.44
N GLU A 20 22.74 2.99 4.33
CA GLU A 20 22.56 1.71 5.02
C GLU A 20 22.69 1.82 6.55
N ALA A 21 23.54 2.74 7.04
CA ALA A 21 23.71 2.97 8.46
C ALA A 21 22.44 3.62 9.03
N ASP A 22 21.88 4.60 8.34
CA ASP A 22 20.61 5.24 8.69
C ASP A 22 19.47 4.23 8.75
N LEU A 23 19.34 3.36 7.74
CA LEU A 23 18.26 2.35 7.69
C LEU A 23 18.37 1.34 8.83
N THR A 24 19.59 1.07 9.30
CA THR A 24 19.83 0.20 10.45
C THR A 24 19.54 0.91 11.77
N GLU A 25 20.00 2.15 11.92
CA GLU A 25 19.83 2.96 13.13
C GLU A 25 18.35 3.33 13.36
N PHE A 26 17.61 3.64 12.29
CA PHE A 26 16.21 4.08 12.33
C PHE A 26 15.25 3.05 11.75
N ALA A 27 15.54 1.76 11.94
CA ALA A 27 14.71 0.65 11.43
C ALA A 27 13.25 0.70 11.94
N ASP A 28 13.01 1.35 13.09
CA ASP A 28 11.69 1.56 13.69
C ASP A 28 10.79 2.51 12.89
N VAL A 29 11.36 3.28 11.95
CA VAL A 29 10.61 4.18 11.06
C VAL A 29 9.77 3.41 10.05
N VAL A 30 10.28 2.29 9.51
CA VAL A 30 9.61 1.54 8.43
C VAL A 30 8.23 1.03 8.87
N PRO A 31 8.07 0.35 10.02
CA PRO A 31 6.75 -0.07 10.49
C PRO A 31 5.75 1.09 10.64
N VAL A 32 6.21 2.27 11.08
CA VAL A 32 5.33 3.44 11.19
C VAL A 32 4.90 3.92 9.82
N LEU A 33 5.77 3.88 8.80
CA LEU A 33 5.42 4.27 7.44
C LEU A 33 4.49 3.26 6.74
N GLU A 34 4.61 1.96 7.04
CA GLU A 34 3.71 0.91 6.55
C GLU A 34 2.26 1.16 6.99
N GLU A 35 2.07 1.66 8.21
CA GLU A 35 0.74 2.06 8.70
C GLU A 35 0.20 3.33 8.02
N LYS A 36 1.05 4.10 7.32
CA LYS A 36 0.72 5.42 6.78
C LYS A 36 0.60 5.45 5.26
N ALA A 37 1.26 4.57 4.52
CA ALA A 37 1.32 4.65 3.06
C ALA A 37 1.07 3.31 2.37
N GLY A 38 0.46 3.34 1.19
CA GLY A 38 0.29 2.14 0.36
C GLY A 38 1.57 1.68 -0.34
N ARG A 39 2.51 2.61 -0.62
CA ARG A 39 3.79 2.29 -1.27
C ARG A 39 4.95 3.00 -0.60
N LEU A 40 5.96 2.23 -0.21
CA LEU A 40 7.21 2.74 0.34
C LEU A 40 8.31 2.73 -0.71
N LEU A 41 9.15 3.76 -0.69
CA LEU A 41 10.31 3.89 -1.56
C LEU A 41 11.56 4.16 -0.73
N ILE A 42 12.70 3.61 -1.16
CA ILE A 42 14.02 3.94 -0.64
C ILE A 42 14.81 4.62 -1.76
N ASN A 43 15.41 5.77 -1.49
CA ASN A 43 16.33 6.48 -2.39
C ASN A 43 15.76 6.72 -3.80
N GLY A 44 14.49 7.11 -3.89
CA GLY A 44 13.80 7.41 -5.15
C GLY A 44 12.61 8.34 -4.97
N TYR A 45 12.19 9.00 -6.05
CA TYR A 45 11.06 9.95 -6.01
C TYR A 45 9.72 9.25 -6.30
N PRO A 46 8.62 9.62 -5.62
CA PRO A 46 7.36 8.87 -5.66
C PRO A 46 6.51 9.08 -6.92
N THR A 47 6.93 9.96 -7.83
CA THR A 47 6.14 10.42 -8.99
C THR A 47 5.84 9.32 -10.00
N GLY A 48 6.78 8.39 -10.19
CA GLY A 48 6.57 7.22 -11.06
C GLY A 48 5.59 6.23 -10.44
N VAL A 49 4.61 5.78 -11.24
CA VAL A 49 3.66 4.71 -10.89
C VAL A 49 3.70 3.66 -12.00
N GLU A 50 4.46 2.60 -11.76
CA GLU A 50 4.54 1.47 -12.68
C GLU A 50 3.21 0.68 -12.73
N VAL A 51 2.83 0.21 -13.92
CA VAL A 51 1.66 -0.65 -14.10
C VAL A 51 2.11 -2.11 -14.10
N CYS A 52 2.22 -2.70 -12.91
CA CYS A 52 2.68 -4.07 -12.70
C CYS A 52 1.85 -4.80 -11.63
N ASP A 53 2.09 -6.09 -11.46
CA ASP A 53 1.35 -6.93 -10.50
C ASP A 53 1.54 -6.52 -9.05
N ALA A 54 2.76 -6.06 -8.69
CA ALA A 54 3.12 -5.70 -7.33
C ALA A 54 2.68 -4.28 -6.92
N MET A 55 2.05 -3.51 -7.82
CA MET A 55 1.73 -2.11 -7.56
C MET A 55 0.62 -1.95 -6.52
N VAL A 56 0.87 -1.09 -5.54
CA VAL A 56 -0.13 -0.59 -4.60
C VAL A 56 -0.24 0.93 -4.76
N HIS A 57 -1.23 1.37 -5.54
CA HIS A 57 -1.61 2.76 -5.68
C HIS A 57 -2.89 3.01 -4.86
N GLY A 58 -2.68 3.36 -3.61
CA GLY A 58 -3.69 3.48 -2.57
C GLY A 58 -3.01 3.76 -1.22
N GLY A 59 -3.70 3.49 -0.12
CA GLY A 59 -3.20 3.72 1.23
C GLY A 59 -4.32 4.02 2.23
N PRO A 60 -4.00 4.27 3.51
CA PRO A 60 -5.00 4.68 4.49
C PRO A 60 -5.70 5.99 4.09
N TYR A 61 -6.91 6.22 4.60
CA TYR A 61 -7.59 7.51 4.42
C TYR A 61 -6.71 8.67 4.93
N PRO A 62 -6.62 9.82 4.24
CA PRO A 62 -7.39 10.25 3.06
C PRO A 62 -6.81 9.89 1.70
N ALA A 63 -5.75 9.07 1.62
CA ALA A 63 -5.13 8.72 0.33
C ALA A 63 -6.09 7.95 -0.60
N THR A 64 -6.91 7.07 -0.04
CA THR A 64 -8.06 6.46 -0.72
C THR A 64 -9.21 6.24 0.25
N SER A 65 -10.41 6.04 -0.27
CA SER A 65 -11.61 5.71 0.50
C SER A 65 -11.72 4.22 0.86
N ASP A 66 -11.00 3.35 0.17
CA ASP A 66 -10.88 1.92 0.50
C ASP A 66 -9.42 1.48 0.43
N ALA A 67 -8.80 1.29 1.59
CA ALA A 67 -7.38 0.95 1.72
C ALA A 67 -7.06 -0.53 1.46
N ARG A 68 -8.07 -1.38 1.27
CA ARG A 68 -7.87 -2.84 1.13
C ARG A 68 -7.37 -3.26 -0.27
N GLY A 69 -7.43 -2.37 -1.26
CA GLY A 69 -7.05 -2.65 -2.63
C GLY A 69 -6.17 -1.58 -3.25
N THR A 70 -5.96 -1.68 -4.56
CA THR A 70 -5.18 -0.74 -5.37
C THR A 70 -6.00 -0.24 -6.55
N SER A 71 -5.75 0.99 -7.02
CA SER A 71 -6.37 1.49 -8.26
C SER A 71 -5.49 1.32 -9.51
N VAL A 72 -4.23 0.92 -9.36
CA VAL A 72 -3.27 0.67 -10.45
C VAL A 72 -2.58 -0.68 -10.21
N GLY A 73 -2.29 -1.40 -11.30
CA GLY A 73 -1.77 -2.77 -11.24
C GLY A 73 -2.88 -3.81 -11.42
N THR A 74 -2.50 -5.07 -11.59
CA THR A 74 -3.46 -6.14 -11.96
C THR A 74 -4.46 -6.43 -10.85
N LEU A 75 -4.07 -6.29 -9.58
CA LEU A 75 -4.96 -6.44 -8.42
C LEU A 75 -6.07 -5.37 -8.35
N ALA A 76 -6.03 -4.33 -9.19
CA ALA A 76 -7.10 -3.34 -9.25
C ALA A 76 -8.44 -3.92 -9.74
N ILE A 77 -8.42 -5.10 -10.39
CA ILE A 77 -9.62 -5.83 -10.82
C ILE A 77 -10.50 -6.25 -9.65
N ASP A 78 -9.91 -6.57 -8.48
CA ASP A 78 -10.63 -7.11 -7.32
C ASP A 78 -11.68 -6.14 -6.76
N ARG A 79 -11.52 -4.84 -7.03
CA ARG A 79 -12.50 -3.79 -6.68
C ARG A 79 -13.85 -3.95 -7.38
N TYR A 80 -13.89 -4.72 -8.47
CA TYR A 80 -15.08 -4.95 -9.28
C TYR A 80 -15.60 -6.39 -9.18
N LEU A 81 -15.01 -7.21 -8.30
CA LEU A 81 -15.38 -8.60 -8.08
C LEU A 81 -16.09 -8.77 -6.74
N ARG A 82 -16.90 -9.84 -6.61
CA ARG A 82 -17.40 -10.32 -5.32
C ARG A 82 -17.39 -11.86 -5.29
N PRO A 83 -16.97 -12.49 -4.19
CA PRO A 83 -17.06 -13.94 -4.06
C PRO A 83 -18.52 -14.40 -3.94
N VAL A 84 -18.80 -15.61 -4.42
CA VAL A 84 -20.07 -16.33 -4.21
C VAL A 84 -19.73 -17.75 -3.78
N CYS A 85 -20.34 -18.22 -2.69
CA CYS A 85 -20.20 -19.59 -2.22
C CYS A 85 -21.38 -20.43 -2.73
N TYR A 86 -21.07 -21.60 -3.30
CA TYR A 86 -22.05 -22.58 -3.75
C TYR A 86 -21.94 -23.82 -2.87
N GLN A 87 -23.01 -24.18 -2.16
CA GLN A 87 -23.06 -25.33 -1.26
C GLN A 87 -24.18 -26.28 -1.68
N ASN A 88 -23.87 -27.57 -1.80
CA ASN A 88 -24.78 -28.60 -2.33
C ASN A 88 -25.33 -28.24 -3.74
N TYR A 89 -24.48 -27.63 -4.58
CA TYR A 89 -24.87 -27.17 -5.91
C TYR A 89 -24.69 -28.32 -6.93
N PRO A 90 -25.73 -28.65 -7.72
CA PRO A 90 -25.65 -29.79 -8.63
C PRO A 90 -24.70 -29.48 -9.79
N GLN A 91 -23.95 -30.49 -10.24
CA GLN A 91 -22.98 -30.37 -11.34
C GLN A 91 -23.57 -29.83 -12.66
N SER A 92 -24.88 -30.00 -12.86
CA SER A 92 -25.59 -29.54 -14.04
C SER A 92 -25.92 -28.04 -14.04
N LEU A 93 -25.63 -27.32 -12.95
CA LEU A 93 -25.82 -25.88 -12.80
C LEU A 93 -24.48 -25.20 -12.50
#